data_AF-A0A5B6X385-F1
#
_entry.id   AF-A0A5B6X385-F1
#
_cell.length_a   1.000
_cell.length_b   1.000
_cell.length_c   1.000
_cell.angle_alpha   90.00
_cell.angle_beta   90.00
_cell.angle_gamma   90.00
#
_symmetry.space_group_name_H-M   'P 1'
#
loop_
_entity.id
_entity.type
_entity.pdbx_description
1 polymer ?
#
loop_
_entity_poly.entity_id
_entity_poly.type
_entity_poly.pdbx_seq_one_letter_code
_entity_poly.pdbx_strand_id
1 'polypeptide(L)'
;MGFATQWIDKIMGCVRSVKYLIKGLRQGDPLSPYLFLLCMEAFSRMLIQAQNNDWIRGIRASVHGPGINHLFFADDALLFVRNKKGN
;
A
#
# COMPACT_ATOMS: atom_id res chain seq x y z
N MET A 1 11.51 17.52 -13.69
CA MET A 1 11.43 16.08 -14.01
C MET A 1 10.11 15.54 -13.47
N GLY A 2 9.03 15.73 -14.21
CA GLY A 2 7.69 15.28 -13.84
C GLY A 2 7.00 14.72 -15.08
N PHE A 3 6.09 13.77 -14.89
CA PHE A 3 5.30 13.21 -15.98
C PHE A 3 4.52 14.31 -16.70
N ALA A 4 4.32 14.15 -18.01
CA ALA A 4 3.54 15.11 -18.80
C ALA A 4 2.14 15.27 -18.19
N THR A 5 1.67 16.49 -18.02
CA THR A 5 0.34 16.79 -17.45
C THR A 5 -0.78 16.06 -18.18
N GLN A 6 -0.69 15.96 -19.51
CA GLN A 6 -1.63 15.19 -20.33
C GLN A 6 -1.66 13.69 -19.98
N TRP A 7 -0.54 13.11 -19.55
CA TRP A 7 -0.49 11.71 -19.11
C TRP A 7 -1.12 11.55 -17.72
N ILE A 8 -0.83 12.47 -16.81
CA ILE A 8 -1.45 12.53 -15.47
C ILE A 8 -2.97 12.68 -15.60
N ASP A 9 -3.44 13.55 -16.49
CA ASP A 9 -4.87 13.81 -16.69
C ASP A 9 -5.60 12.58 -17.25
N LYS A 10 -4.96 11.80 -18.14
CA LYS A 10 -5.52 10.54 -18.65
C LYS A 10 -5.61 9.48 -17.55
N ILE A 11 -4.55 9.32 -16.76
CA ILE A 11 -4.52 8.39 -15.62
C ILE A 11 -5.59 8.79 -14.60
N MET A 12 -5.65 10.07 -14.22
CA MET A 12 -6.63 10.58 -13.25
C MET A 12 -8.06 10.55 -13.79
N GLY A 13 -8.24 10.67 -15.11
CA GLY A 13 -9.53 10.43 -15.78
C GLY A 13 -10.01 9.00 -15.58
N CYS A 14 -9.13 8.00 -15.77
CA CYS A 14 -9.42 6.60 -15.48
C CYS A 14 -9.72 6.39 -13.99
N VAL A 15 -8.86 6.87 -13.09
CA VAL A 15 -9.06 6.72 -11.63
C VAL A 15 -10.38 7.35 -11.15
N ARG A 16 -10.75 8.52 -11.69
CA ARG A 16 -12.00 9.21 -11.35
C ARG A 16 -13.23 8.58 -12.01
N SER A 17 -13.10 7.87 -13.12
CA SER A 17 -14.23 7.16 -13.76
C SER A 17 -14.62 5.88 -13.01
N VAL A 18 -13.71 5.34 -12.19
CA VAL A 18 -13.94 4.25 -11.22
C VAL A 18 -14.80 4.74 -10.02
N LYS A 19 -15.76 5.65 -10.26
CA LYS A 19 -16.67 6.22 -9.26
C LYS A 19 -17.75 5.26 -8.75
N TYR A 20 -17.77 4.00 -9.21
CA TYR A 20 -18.78 3.00 -8.84
C TYR A 20 -18.20 1.65 -8.39
N LEU A 21 -16.91 1.57 -8.08
CA LEU A 21 -16.28 0.31 -7.67
C LEU A 21 -15.78 0.37 -6.22
N ILE A 22 -16.74 0.59 -5.31
CA ILE A 22 -16.66 -0.04 -3.98
C ILE A 22 -16.73 -1.60 -4.13
N LYS A 23 -16.93 -2.10 -5.36
CA LYS A 23 -16.97 -3.52 -5.76
C LYS A 23 -15.77 -4.00 -6.61
N GLY A 24 -14.62 -3.31 -6.57
CA GLY A 24 -13.35 -3.78 -7.14
C GLY A 24 -13.04 -3.38 -8.59
N LEU A 25 -11.77 -3.31 -8.97
CA LEU A 25 -11.34 -3.00 -10.34
C LEU A 25 -11.76 -4.15 -11.27
N ARG A 26 -12.30 -3.84 -12.46
CA ARG A 26 -12.73 -4.90 -13.40
C ARG A 26 -11.50 -5.70 -13.83
N GLN A 27 -11.52 -7.01 -13.56
CA GLN A 27 -10.53 -7.95 -14.05
C GLN A 27 -10.49 -7.85 -15.58
N GLY A 28 -9.32 -7.51 -16.14
CA GLY A 28 -9.13 -7.28 -17.58
C GLY A 28 -8.89 -5.83 -18.01
N ASP A 29 -9.00 -4.84 -17.12
CA ASP A 29 -8.51 -3.48 -17.43
C ASP A 29 -6.96 -3.46 -17.32
N PRO A 30 -6.25 -3.12 -18.41
CA PRO A 30 -4.78 -3.12 -18.44
C PRO A 30 -4.12 -2.16 -17.43
N LEU A 31 -4.84 -1.16 -16.91
CA LEU A 31 -4.34 -0.24 -15.88
C LEU A 31 -4.50 -0.78 -14.46
N SER A 32 -5.36 -1.78 -14.26
CA SER A 32 -5.70 -2.29 -12.93
C SER A 32 -4.51 -2.80 -12.12
N PRO A 33 -3.59 -3.60 -12.69
CA PRO A 33 -2.45 -4.12 -11.94
C PRO A 33 -1.52 -3.00 -11.48
N TYR A 34 -1.33 -1.97 -12.30
CA TYR A 34 -0.45 -0.84 -11.98
C TYR A 34 -1.03 0.05 -10.88
N LEU A 35 -2.34 0.31 -10.91
CA LEU A 35 -3.02 1.06 -9.86
C LEU A 35 -3.01 0.29 -8.53
N PHE A 36 -3.19 -1.02 -8.58
CA PHE A 36 -3.10 -1.86 -7.39
C PHE A 36 -1.69 -1.81 -6.77
N LEU A 37 -0.64 -1.99 -7.58
CA LEU A 37 0.75 -1.87 -7.13
C LEU A 37 1.05 -0.49 -6.53
N LEU A 38 0.61 0.58 -7.18
CA LEU A 38 0.79 1.94 -6.69
C LEU A 38 0.11 2.15 -5.32
N CYS A 39 -1.12 1.67 -5.16
CA CYS A 39 -1.84 1.73 -3.89
C CYS A 39 -1.15 0.90 -2.79
N MET A 40 -0.70 -0.31 -3.11
CA MET A 40 0.03 -1.16 -2.17
C MET A 40 1.37 -0.54 -1.77
N GLU A 41 2.10 0.10 -2.68
CA GLU A 41 3.34 0.80 -2.34
C GLU A 41 3.10 2.03 -1.48
N ALA A 42 2.07 2.83 -1.78
CA ALA A 42 1.68 3.96 -0.94
C ALA A 42 1.31 3.47 0.48
N PHE A 43 0.54 2.40 0.58
CA PHE A 43 0.16 1.80 1.85
C PHE A 43 1.35 1.23 2.63
N SER A 44 2.29 0.56 1.95
CA SER A 44 3.56 0.09 2.53
C SER A 44 4.33 1.23 3.20
N ARG A 45 4.48 2.36 2.50
CA ARG A 45 5.16 3.55 3.01
C ARG A 45 4.47 4.13 4.24
N MET A 46 3.13 4.17 4.25
CA MET A 46 2.36 4.62 5.41
C MET A 46 2.59 3.71 6.63
N LEU A 47 2.65 2.39 6.44
CA LEU A 47 2.94 1.45 7.52
C LEU A 47 4.36 1.61 8.06
N ILE A 48 5.35 1.80 7.18
CA ILE A 48 6.74 2.09 7.59
C ILE A 48 6.78 3.39 8.41
N GLN A 49 6.09 4.44 7.96
CA GLN A 49 6.02 5.71 8.67
C GLN A 49 5.35 5.56 10.05
N ALA A 50 4.25 4.80 10.14
CA ALA A 50 3.58 4.51 11.40
C ALA A 50 4.48 3.73 12.37
N GLN A 51 5.34 2.84 11.87
CA GLN A 51 6.34 2.15 12.69
C GLN A 51 7.45 3.08 13.16
N ASN A 52 7.94 3.97 12.30
CA ASN A 52 8.94 4.97 12.67
C ASN A 52 8.41 5.96 13.73
N ASN A 53 7.09 6.22 13.72
CA ASN A 53 6.42 7.04 14.71
C ASN A 53 6.03 6.27 16.00
N ASP A 54 6.46 5.01 16.15
CA ASP A 54 6.14 4.13 17.30
C ASP A 54 4.63 3.86 17.52
N TRP A 55 3.79 4.18 16.53
CA TRP A 55 2.34 3.93 16.55
C TRP A 55 2.04 2.44 16.40
N ILE A 56 2.80 1.77 15.54
CA ILE A 56 2.78 0.31 15.38
C ILE A 56 4.17 -0.25 15.62
N ARG A 57 4.26 -1.48 16.12
CA ARG A 57 5.52 -2.21 16.21
C ARG A 57 5.42 -3.51 15.44
N GLY A 58 6.25 -3.68 14.44
CA GLY A 58 6.39 -4.93 13.71
C GLY A 58 7.08 -6.03 14.51
N ILE A 59 7.30 -7.15 13.82
CA ILE A 59 8.14 -8.26 14.28
C ILE A 59 9.58 -8.07 13.81
N ARG A 60 10.53 -8.70 14.51
CA ARG A 60 11.94 -8.74 14.13
C ARG A 60 12.42 -10.19 14.20
N ALA A 61 13.11 -10.64 13.15
CA ALA A 61 13.71 -11.97 13.12
C ALA A 61 15.02 -12.07 13.95
N SER A 62 15.62 -10.93 14.29
CA SER A 62 16.84 -10.82 15.10
C SER A 62 16.84 -9.51 15.88
N VAL A 63 17.59 -9.45 16.99
CA VAL A 63 17.75 -8.25 17.83
C VAL A 63 18.16 -7.03 17.00
N HIS A 64 19.05 -7.21 16.03
CA HIS A 64 19.53 -6.15 15.13
C HIS A 64 18.86 -6.18 13.74
N GLY A 65 17.89 -7.07 13.53
CA GLY A 65 17.19 -7.20 12.26
C GLY A 65 16.20 -6.06 12.02
N PRO A 66 15.86 -5.78 10.74
CA PRO A 66 14.84 -4.79 10.42
C PRO A 66 13.47 -5.17 11.02
N GLY A 67 12.71 -4.16 11.41
CA GLY A 67 11.32 -4.33 11.85
C GLY A 67 10.41 -4.53 10.65
N ILE A 68 9.77 -5.70 10.55
CA ILE A 68 8.83 -6.05 9.49
C ILE A 68 7.42 -5.93 10.06
N ASN A 69 6.57 -5.11 9.43
CA ASN A 69 5.19 -4.90 9.86
C ASN A 69 4.15 -5.28 8.80
N HIS A 70 4.56 -5.56 7.57
CA HIS A 70 3.68 -6.05 6.51
C HIS A 70 4.41 -6.93 5.50
N LEU A 71 3.65 -7.75 4.78
CA LEU A 71 4.06 -8.49 3.59
C LEU A 71 2.89 -8.50 2.61
N PHE A 72 3.09 -8.01 1.40
CA PHE A 72 2.08 -8.01 0.33
C PHE A 72 2.48 -9.02 -0.74
N PHE A 73 1.52 -9.81 -1.21
CA PHE A 73 1.72 -10.77 -2.29
C PHE A 73 0.45 -10.91 -3.12
N ALA A 74 0.50 -10.53 -4.39
CA ALA A 74 -0.64 -10.57 -5.31
C ALA A 74 -1.91 -9.96 -4.68
N ASP A 75 -2.86 -10.79 -4.27
CA ASP A 75 -4.13 -10.46 -3.65
C ASP A 75 -4.13 -10.51 -2.11
N ASP A 76 -3.06 -11.00 -1.49
CA ASP A 76 -2.93 -11.18 -0.05
C ASP A 76 -2.08 -10.11 0.63
N ALA A 77 -2.50 -9.73 1.84
CA ALA A 77 -1.76 -8.82 2.72
C ALA A 77 -1.68 -9.41 4.14
N LEU A 78 -0.45 -9.64 4.61
CA LEU A 78 -0.18 -9.99 6.01
C LEU A 78 0.31 -8.76 6.75
N LEU A 79 -0.31 -8.47 7.90
CA LEU A 79 0.09 -7.40 8.80
C LEU A 79 0.62 -8.01 10.10
N PHE A 80 1.82 -7.59 10.50
CA PHE A 80 2.47 -8.02 11.72
C PHE A 80 2.48 -6.87 12.72
N VAL A 81 1.71 -7.02 13.81
CA VAL A 81 1.61 -6.03 14.87
C VAL A 81 1.88 -6.68 16.21
N ARG A 82 2.85 -6.14 16.94
CA ARG A 82 3.17 -6.53 18.30
C ARG A 82 2.25 -5.78 19.26
N ASN A 83 1.49 -6.52 20.05
CA ASN A 83 0.70 -5.94 21.13
C ASN A 83 1.63 -5.29 22.16
N LYS A 84 1.36 -4.02 22.53
CA LYS A 84 1.97 -3.41 23.71
C LYS A 84 1.23 -3.98 24.91
N LYS A 85 1.87 -4.85 25.70
CA LYS A 85 1.33 -5.17 27.04
C LYS A 85 1.20 -3.84 27.79
N GLY A 86 -0.05 -3.47 28.10
CA GLY A 86 -0.31 -2.36 29.01
C GLY A 86 0.36 -2.66 30.34
N ASN A 87 1.10 -1.69 30.88
CA ASN A 87 1.40 -1.64 32.30
C ASN A 87 0.12 -1.31 33.06
#